data_AF-B7X434-F1
#
_entry.id   AF-B7X434-F1
#
_cell.length_a   1.000
_cell.length_b   1.000
_cell.length_c   1.000
_cell.angle_alpha   90.00
_cell.angle_beta   90.00
_cell.angle_gamma   90.00
#
_symmetry.space_group_name_H-M   'P 1'
#
loop_
_entity.id
_entity.type
_entity.pdbx_description
1 polymer ?
#
loop_
_entity_poly.entity_id
_entity_poly.type
_entity_poly.pdbx_seq_one_letter_code
_entity_poly.pdbx_strand_id
1 'polypeptide(L)'
;MKRADSYRDRQFPDRKAPAASVLIKPSSDTSVLLQADYLKDSRLTDFGIPAYQGRAVNVSPGTCYGAANARDVDVSRAEVASLGATLNHRISDSLSLRNALRFCDDPLDRNNTLVGLVNEKALSASLTRGNG
;
A
#
# COMPACT_ATOMS: atom_id res chain seq x y z
N MET A 1 1.75 -16.79 3.90
CA MET A 1 2.14 -16.08 2.66
C MET A 1 1.13 -16.43 1.59
N LYS A 2 0.19 -15.53 1.25
CA LYS A 2 -0.90 -15.81 0.31
C LYS A 2 -0.48 -15.28 -1.07
N ARG A 3 -0.18 -16.17 -2.02
CA ARG A 3 0.07 -15.78 -3.41
C ARG A 3 -1.30 -15.62 -4.08
N ALA A 4 -1.57 -14.43 -4.61
CA ALA A 4 -2.75 -14.21 -5.44
C ALA A 4 -2.33 -14.43 -6.89
N ASP A 5 -2.89 -15.44 -7.54
CA ASP A 5 -2.70 -15.69 -8.97
C ASP A 5 -3.36 -14.54 -9.75
N SER A 6 -2.62 -13.88 -10.65
CA SER A 6 -3.05 -12.68 -11.36
C SER A 6 -3.11 -12.91 -12.88
N TYR A 7 -4.06 -12.26 -13.54
CA TYR A 7 -4.33 -12.28 -14.99
C TYR A 7 -3.19 -11.70 -15.85
N ARG A 8 -2.20 -11.02 -15.25
CA ARG A 8 -1.02 -10.45 -15.94
C ARG A 8 0.27 -11.08 -15.39
N ASP A 9 1.20 -11.43 -16.29
CA ASP A 9 2.38 -12.28 -16.06
C ASP A 9 3.39 -11.86 -14.96
N ARG A 10 3.19 -10.76 -14.23
CA ARG A 10 4.22 -10.21 -13.32
C ARG A 10 3.76 -9.63 -11.98
N GLN A 11 2.57 -9.95 -11.47
CA GLN A 11 2.19 -9.46 -10.14
C GLN A 11 2.71 -10.34 -9.00
N PHE A 12 3.51 -9.76 -8.11
CA PHE A 12 3.95 -10.36 -6.84
C PHE A 12 3.45 -9.47 -5.70
N PRO A 13 2.29 -9.78 -5.09
CA PRO A 13 1.88 -9.06 -3.88
C PRO A 13 2.79 -9.48 -2.72
N ASP A 14 3.68 -8.58 -2.28
CA ASP A 14 4.41 -8.70 -1.01
C ASP A 14 3.72 -7.84 0.05
N ARG A 15 3.07 -8.51 1.01
CA ARG A 15 2.33 -7.87 2.09
C ARG A 15 2.88 -8.32 3.44
N LYS A 16 3.26 -7.34 4.26
CA LYS A 16 3.69 -7.54 5.65
C LYS A 16 2.81 -6.73 6.58
N ALA A 17 2.34 -7.36 7.66
CA ALA A 17 1.40 -6.74 8.59
C ALA A 17 1.68 -7.13 10.06
N PRO A 18 2.87 -6.83 10.62
CA PRO A 18 3.13 -7.07 12.03
C PRO A 18 2.22 -6.19 12.90
N ALA A 19 1.79 -6.75 14.03
CA ALA A 19 1.03 -6.04 15.05
C ALA A 19 1.42 -6.55 16.43
N ALA A 20 1.37 -5.66 17.41
CA ALA A 20 1.63 -5.95 18.80
C ALA A 20 0.65 -5.19 19.70
N SER A 21 0.36 -5.77 20.86
CA SER A 21 -0.46 -5.11 21.88
C SER A 21 -0.05 -5.54 23.27
N VAL A 22 -0.16 -4.62 24.23
CA VAL A 22 0.07 -4.90 25.64
C VAL A 22 -1.06 -4.32 26.47
N LEU A 23 -1.59 -5.14 27.38
CA LEU A 23 -2.54 -4.71 28.39
C LEU A 23 -1.81 -4.55 29.72
N ILE A 24 -1.86 -3.34 30.26
CA ILE A 24 -1.31 -2.99 31.56
C ILE A 24 -2.49 -2.78 32.51
N LYS A 25 -2.40 -3.35 33.71
CA LYS A 25 -3.41 -3.17 34.76
C LYS A 25 -2.73 -2.55 35.99
N PRO A 26 -2.62 -1.21 36.06
CA PRO A 26 -1.98 -0.55 37.19
C PRO A 26 -2.72 -0.79 38.51
N SER A 27 -4.02 -1.10 38.46
CA SER A 27 -4.84 -1.51 39.60
C SER A 27 -5.97 -2.44 39.15
N SER A 28 -6.78 -2.93 40.09
CA SER A 28 -8.04 -3.66 39.82
C SER A 28 -9.04 -2.82 39.01
N ASP A 29 -9.02 -1.50 39.21
CA ASP A 29 -10.00 -0.56 38.64
C ASP A 29 -9.52 0.10 37.36
N THR A 30 -8.24 -0.03 37.02
CA THR A 30 -7.63 0.68 35.90
C THR A 30 -6.97 -0.29 34.93
N SER A 31 -7.27 -0.14 33.63
CA SER A 31 -6.60 -0.86 32.56
C SER A 31 -6.18 0.09 31.46
N VAL A 32 -4.98 -0.11 30.93
CA VAL A 32 -4.45 0.60 29.77
C VAL A 32 -4.08 -0.42 28.70
N LEU A 33 -4.72 -0.35 27.55
CA LEU A 33 -4.36 -1.14 26.36
C LEU A 33 -3.55 -0.25 25.42
N LEU A 34 -2.33 -0.67 25.10
CA LEU A 34 -1.50 -0.06 24.06
C LEU A 34 -1.41 -1.00 22.87
N GLN A 35 -1.53 -0.46 21.65
CA GLN A 35 -1.54 -1.22 20.41
C GLN A 35 -0.67 -0.51 19.37
N ALA A 36 0.06 -1.30 18.59
CA ALA A 36 0.84 -0.84 17.47
C ALA A 36 0.67 -1.80 16.30
N ASP A 37 0.42 -1.27 15.11
CA ASP A 37 0.36 -2.05 13.89
C ASP A 37 1.05 -1.32 12.74
N TYR A 38 1.63 -2.11 11.84
CA TYR A 38 2.28 -1.62 10.64
C TYR A 38 1.86 -2.50 9.47
N LEU A 39 1.41 -1.88 8.39
CA LEU A 39 1.06 -2.53 7.14
C LEU A 39 1.96 -1.99 6.05
N LYS A 40 2.67 -2.89 5.38
CA LYS A 40 3.39 -2.62 4.13
C LYS A 40 2.80 -3.47 3.03
N ASP A 41 2.39 -2.80 1.97
CA ASP A 41 1.89 -3.42 0.75
C ASP A 41 2.68 -2.90 -0.44
N SER A 42 3.28 -3.80 -1.21
CA SER A 42 4.03 -3.49 -2.42
C SER A 42 3.43 -4.26 -3.58
N ARG A 43 3.03 -3.52 -4.61
CA ARG A 43 2.40 -4.09 -5.81
C ARG A 43 3.06 -3.54 -7.05
N LEU A 44 3.20 -4.39 -8.07
CA LEU A 44 3.57 -3.92 -9.39
C LEU A 44 2.49 -2.95 -9.90
N THR A 45 2.89 -1.75 -10.29
CA THR A 45 2.02 -0.77 -10.92
C THR A 45 1.59 -1.31 -12.29
N ASP A 46 0.28 -1.39 -12.52
CA ASP A 46 -0.27 -1.72 -13.83
C ASP A 46 -0.52 -0.41 -14.60
N PHE A 47 0.22 -0.21 -15.69
CA PHE A 47 0.09 0.96 -16.56
C PHE A 47 -1.00 0.77 -17.63
N GLY A 48 -1.64 -0.40 -17.71
CA GLY A 48 -2.65 -0.72 -18.70
C GLY A 48 -2.10 -0.92 -20.11
N ILE A 49 -2.99 -0.92 -21.10
CA ILE A 49 -2.66 -0.98 -22.53
C ILE A 49 -2.59 0.46 -23.06
N PRO A 50 -1.50 0.86 -23.74
CA PRO A 50 -1.38 2.20 -24.32
C PRO A 50 -2.54 2.53 -25.27
N ALA A 51 -2.95 3.80 -25.25
CA ALA A 51 -3.85 4.34 -26.25
C ALA A 51 -3.07 4.96 -27.41
N TYR A 52 -3.50 4.67 -28.63
CA TYR A 52 -3.00 5.26 -29.87
C TYR A 52 -4.18 5.83 -30.66
N GLN A 53 -4.09 7.10 -31.06
CA GLN A 53 -5.19 7.84 -31.72
C GLN A 53 -6.54 7.74 -30.99
N GLY A 54 -6.51 7.80 -29.65
CA GLY A 54 -7.71 7.73 -28.81
C GLY A 54 -8.32 6.34 -28.66
N ARG A 55 -7.68 5.28 -29.16
CA ARG A 55 -8.13 3.89 -28.99
C ARG A 55 -7.03 3.04 -28.36
N ALA A 56 -7.41 2.09 -27.50
CA ALA A 56 -6.45 1.10 -27.00
C ALA A 56 -5.83 0.32 -28.17
N VAL A 57 -4.52 0.15 -28.18
CA VAL A 57 -3.82 -0.62 -29.22
C VAL A 57 -4.28 -2.09 -29.14
N ASN A 58 -4.49 -2.74 -30.28
CA ASN A 58 -4.91 -4.14 -30.35
C ASN A 58 -3.73 -5.08 -30.09
N VAL A 59 -3.46 -5.36 -28.81
CA VAL A 59 -2.36 -6.20 -28.32
C VAL A 59 -2.91 -7.29 -27.41
N SER A 60 -2.12 -8.34 -27.14
CA SER A 60 -2.51 -9.35 -26.15
C SER A 60 -2.89 -8.68 -24.82
N PRO A 61 -4.08 -8.98 -24.27
CA PRO A 61 -4.51 -8.46 -22.98
C PRO A 61 -3.64 -8.90 -21.80
N GLY A 62 -2.63 -9.74 -21.98
CA GLY A 62 -1.64 -10.10 -20.95
C GLY A 62 -0.41 -9.19 -20.92
N THR A 63 -0.17 -8.41 -21.98
CA THR A 63 1.10 -7.68 -22.18
C THR A 63 1.31 -6.58 -21.14
N CYS A 64 2.47 -6.57 -20.48
CA CYS A 64 2.89 -5.53 -19.55
C CYS A 64 3.77 -4.49 -20.27
N TYR A 65 3.43 -3.21 -20.13
CA TYR A 65 4.13 -2.08 -20.77
C TYR A 65 5.01 -1.27 -19.81
N GLY A 66 5.23 -1.76 -18.58
CA GLY A 66 6.22 -1.22 -17.65
C GLY A 66 7.65 -1.58 -18.03
N ALA A 67 8.62 -1.10 -17.25
CA ALA A 67 10.04 -1.35 -17.45
C ALA A 67 10.39 -2.86 -17.44
N ALA A 68 11.47 -3.24 -18.13
CA ALA A 68 11.92 -4.63 -18.15
C ALA A 68 12.22 -5.18 -16.74
N ASN A 69 12.72 -4.32 -15.85
CA ASN A 69 12.93 -4.55 -14.41
C ASN A 69 11.80 -4.00 -13.53
N ALA A 70 10.54 -4.01 -14.01
CA ALA A 70 9.38 -3.43 -13.33
C ALA A 70 9.24 -3.82 -11.83
N ARG A 71 9.70 -5.01 -11.43
CA ARG A 71 9.72 -5.43 -10.01
C ARG A 71 10.53 -4.49 -9.10
N ASP A 72 11.51 -3.80 -9.64
CA ASP A 72 12.41 -2.93 -8.87
C ASP A 72 12.06 -1.44 -9.04
N VAL A 73 11.41 -1.06 -10.15
CA VAL A 73 11.24 0.35 -10.54
C VAL A 73 9.79 0.79 -10.77
N ASP A 74 8.86 -0.14 -10.94
CA ASP A 74 7.43 0.14 -11.16
C ASP A 74 6.59 -0.45 -10.01
N VAL A 75 6.99 -0.12 -8.78
CA VAL A 75 6.32 -0.59 -7.57
C VAL A 75 5.54 0.56 -6.96
N SER A 76 4.23 0.35 -6.81
CA SER A 76 3.41 1.17 -5.92
C SER A 76 3.55 0.62 -4.50
N ARG A 77 4.00 1.48 -3.57
CA ARG A 77 4.15 1.12 -2.16
C ARG A 77 3.18 1.92 -1.31
N ALA A 78 2.40 1.20 -0.50
CA ALA A 78 1.60 1.79 0.57
C ALA A 78 2.13 1.29 1.91
N GLU A 79 2.48 2.22 2.79
CA GLU A 79 2.85 1.94 4.17
C GLU A 79 1.88 2.67 5.10
N VAL A 80 1.39 1.97 6.12
CA VAL A 80 0.47 2.50 7.14
C VAL A 80 1.04 2.08 8.48
N ALA A 81 1.30 3.04 9.37
CA ALA A 81 1.64 2.79 10.76
C ALA A 81 0.53 3.33 11.67
N SER A 82 0.17 2.59 12.71
CA SER A 82 -0.86 2.99 13.67
C SER A 82 -0.40 2.74 15.10
N LEU A 83 -0.72 3.69 15.97
CA LEU A 83 -0.56 3.59 17.42
C LEU A 83 -1.90 3.88 18.09
N GLY A 84 -2.30 3.02 19.03
CA GLY A 84 -3.55 3.13 19.76
C GLY A 84 -3.33 3.04 21.27
N ALA A 85 -4.09 3.83 22.03
CA ALA A 85 -4.14 3.75 23.48
C ALA A 85 -5.60 3.78 23.94
N THR A 86 -5.99 2.84 24.80
CA THR A 86 -7.30 2.85 25.47
C THR A 86 -7.09 2.79 26.98
N LEU A 87 -7.58 3.80 27.69
CA LEU A 87 -7.68 3.85 29.14
C LEU A 87 -9.11 3.51 29.55
N ASN A 88 -9.27 2.53 30.44
CA ASN A 88 -10.50 2.31 31.19
C ASN A 88 -10.21 2.50 32.67
N HIS A 89 -11.09 3.21 33.37
CA HIS A 89 -11.00 3.44 34.80
C HIS A 89 -12.38 3.35 35.45
N ARG A 90 -12.53 2.50 36.46
CA ARG A 90 -13.72 2.45 37.31
C ARG A 90 -13.58 3.52 38.39
N ILE A 91 -14.57 4.41 38.47
CA ILE A 91 -14.65 5.45 39.50
C ILE A 91 -15.43 4.91 40.71
N SER A 92 -16.49 4.13 40.45
CA SER A 92 -17.27 3.41 41.47
C SER A 92 -17.96 2.18 40.88
N ASP A 93 -18.75 1.46 41.68
CA ASP A 93 -19.53 0.30 41.21
C ASP A 93 -20.51 0.65 40.09
N SER A 94 -20.99 1.90 40.06
CA SER A 94 -21.96 2.41 39.08
C SER A 94 -21.39 3.37 38.05
N LEU A 95 -20.12 3.77 38.16
CA LEU A 95 -19.51 4.79 37.29
C LEU A 95 -18.13 4.39 36.78
N SER A 96 -17.91 4.55 35.47
CA SER A 96 -16.62 4.31 34.82
C SER A 96 -16.33 5.32 33.72
N LEU A 97 -15.04 5.57 33.48
CA LEU A 97 -14.50 6.37 32.39
C LEU A 97 -13.79 5.47 31.38
N ARG A 98 -14.01 5.73 30.10
CA ARG A 98 -13.22 5.17 29.00
C ARG A 98 -12.73 6.28 28.08
N ASN A 99 -11.45 6.27 27.76
CA ASN A 99 -10.84 7.15 26.77
C ASN A 99 -10.05 6.31 25.76
N ALA A 100 -10.21 6.60 24.47
CA ALA A 100 -9.50 5.91 23.40
C ALA A 100 -8.90 6.92 22.43
N LEU A 101 -7.62 6.76 22.14
CA LEU A 101 -6.83 7.61 21.25
C LEU A 101 -6.20 6.74 20.16
N ARG A 102 -6.12 7.27 18.94
CA ARG A 102 -5.44 6.63 17.81
C ARG A 102 -4.67 7.66 17.00
N PHE A 103 -3.44 7.30 16.65
CA PHE A 103 -2.57 8.04 15.75
C PHE A 103 -2.23 7.13 14.56
N CYS A 104 -2.30 7.67 13.34
CA CYS A 104 -1.97 6.96 12.11
C CYS A 104 -1.01 7.81 11.27
N ASP A 105 -0.04 7.18 10.63
CA ASP A 105 0.89 7.78 9.67
C ASP A 105 0.86 6.95 8.37
N ASP A 106 0.63 7.61 7.24
CA ASP A 106 0.33 6.98 5.95
C ASP A 106 1.23 7.53 4.82
N PRO A 107 2.54 7.27 4.83
CA PRO A 107 3.41 7.70 3.74
C PRO A 107 3.12 6.88 2.48
N LEU A 108 2.73 7.58 1.41
CA LEU A 108 2.52 7.01 0.08
C LEU A 108 3.74 7.34 -0.78
N ASP A 109 4.35 6.32 -1.40
CA ASP A 109 5.47 6.48 -2.34
C ASP A 109 5.11 5.77 -3.66
N ARG A 110 4.98 6.56 -4.73
CA ARG A 110 4.67 6.09 -6.09
C ARG A 110 5.84 6.34 -7.01
N ASN A 111 6.40 5.25 -7.52
CA ASN A 111 7.40 5.28 -8.58
C ASN A 111 6.79 4.72 -9.86
N ASN A 112 6.78 5.55 -10.91
CA ASN A 112 6.13 5.22 -12.19
C ASN A 112 7.08 5.47 -13.37
N THR A 113 7.27 4.45 -14.21
CA THR A 113 7.77 4.62 -15.59
C THR A 113 6.59 4.83 -16.53
N LEU A 114 6.49 5.99 -17.16
CA LEU A 114 5.42 6.35 -18.07
C LEU A 114 5.95 6.40 -19.51
N VAL A 115 5.10 6.07 -20.47
CA VAL A 115 5.41 6.29 -21.89
C VAL A 115 5.26 7.78 -22.19
N GLY A 116 6.32 8.37 -22.72
CA GLY A 116 6.40 9.77 -23.16
C GLY A 116 6.07 9.94 -24.64
N LEU A 117 6.92 10.69 -25.36
CA LEU A 117 6.74 11.00 -26.78
C LEU A 117 6.85 9.74 -27.65
N VAL A 118 5.96 9.61 -28.63
CA VAL A 118 5.95 8.52 -29.61
C VAL A 118 6.44 9.04 -30.97
N ASN A 119 7.40 8.34 -31.58
CA ASN A 119 7.86 8.59 -32.94
C ASN A 119 7.48 7.40 -33.84
N GLU A 120 6.44 7.61 -34.65
CA GLU A 120 5.86 6.58 -35.50
C GLU A 120 6.77 6.16 -36.65
N LYS A 121 7.50 7.11 -37.26
CA LYS A 121 8.44 6.81 -38.35
C LYS A 121 9.63 5.98 -37.88
N ALA A 122 10.05 6.18 -36.63
CA ALA A 122 11.15 5.45 -36.02
C ALA A 122 10.70 4.21 -35.22
N LEU A 123 9.39 3.94 -35.16
CA LEU A 123 8.79 2.87 -34.33
C LEU A 123 9.31 2.88 -32.88
N SER A 124 9.44 4.06 -32.29
CA SER A 124 10.00 4.24 -30.95
C SER A 124 9.11 5.08 -30.05
N ALA A 125 9.21 4.84 -28.74
CA ALA A 125 8.57 5.66 -27.72
C ALA A 125 9.58 5.98 -26.62
N SER A 126 9.53 7.19 -26.06
CA SER A 126 10.35 7.55 -24.91
C SER A 126 9.72 7.05 -23.60
N LEU A 127 10.55 6.81 -22.60
CA LEU A 127 10.10 6.48 -21.24
C LEU A 127 10.50 7.64 -20.31
N THR A 128 9.56 8.09 -19.48
CA THR A 128 9.79 9.12 -18.47
C THR A 128 9.63 8.53 -17.08
N ARG A 129 10.43 9.03 -16.13
CA ARG A 129 10.41 8.60 -14.73
C ARG A 129 9.78 9.69 -13.87
N GLY A 130 8.78 9.32 -13.08
CA GLY A 130 8.15 10.19 -12.09
C GLY A 130 8.13 9.56 -10.70
N ASN A 131 8.43 10.36 -9.69
CA ASN A 131 8.35 10.01 -8.27
C ASN A 131 7.35 10.97 -7.59
N GLY A 132 6.51 10.48 -6.69
CA GLY A 132 5.55 11.31 -5.95
C GLY A 132 5.01 10.63 -4.71
#